data_AF-A0A4Y2GI70-F1
#
_entry.id   AF-A0A4Y2GI70-F1
#
_cell.length_a   1.000
_cell.length_b   1.000
_cell.length_c   1.000
_cell.angle_alpha   90.00
_cell.angle_beta   90.00
_cell.angle_gamma   90.00
#
_symmetry.space_group_name_H-M   'P 1'
#
loop_
_entity.id
_entity.type
_entity.pdbx_description
1 polymer ?
#
loop_
_entity_poly.entity_id
_entity_poly.type
_entity_poly.pdbx_seq_one_letter_code
_entity_poly.pdbx_strand_id
1 'polypeptide(L)'
;MQKKTPALRNSPKKNSQKSPSIASNVISDSSSKQSRNHVPPIVIDEPLDATALLKEFTAKCESKIMGKFLPGNKLKVFPETAEHHRKFQRFITEKKLKSYLSELPEQQQLKIVVRGLPANFKVKEITEEPKNLCLEPTLVSPMRHRATGNPSTYSL
;
A
#
# COMPACT_ATOMS: atom_id res chain seq x y z
N MET A 1 43.13 17.33 60.73
CA MET A 1 42.50 18.27 59.76
C MET A 1 42.42 17.59 58.39
N GLN A 2 41.40 17.90 57.56
CA GLN A 2 41.37 17.87 56.06
C GLN A 2 42.13 16.76 55.26
N LYS A 3 41.64 16.13 54.18
CA LYS A 3 40.42 16.24 53.34
C LYS A 3 40.36 15.06 52.32
N LYS A 4 39.14 14.67 51.90
CA LYS A 4 38.72 14.24 50.52
C LYS A 4 39.42 13.09 49.72
N THR A 5 38.69 11.97 49.59
CA THR A 5 38.27 11.25 48.33
C THR A 5 39.29 10.68 47.30
N PRO A 6 38.90 9.71 46.42
CA PRO A 6 39.81 8.66 45.92
C PRO A 6 40.22 8.77 44.43
N ALA A 7 41.10 7.85 44.00
CA ALA A 7 41.36 7.53 42.61
C ALA A 7 41.52 6.00 42.41
N LEU A 8 40.82 5.40 41.44
CA LEU A 8 40.95 3.99 41.05
C LEU A 8 41.88 3.85 39.84
N ARG A 9 42.67 2.77 39.76
CA ARG A 9 43.78 2.65 38.79
C ARG A 9 43.41 1.86 37.52
N ASN A 10 43.82 2.43 36.39
CA ASN A 10 43.83 1.89 35.02
C ASN A 10 44.23 0.41 34.88
N SER A 11 43.81 -0.34 33.84
CA SER A 11 42.74 -0.08 32.83
C SER A 11 42.07 -1.40 32.36
N PRO A 12 42.26 -2.04 31.17
CA PRO A 12 42.94 -1.70 29.91
C PRO A 12 41.96 -1.11 28.85
N LYS A 13 41.88 -1.67 27.62
CA LYS A 13 40.99 -1.25 26.52
C LYS A 13 40.46 -2.48 25.76
N LYS A 14 39.21 -2.43 25.26
CA LYS A 14 38.81 -3.15 24.04
C LYS A 14 38.36 -2.13 22.99
N ASN A 15 38.82 -2.33 21.76
CA ASN A 15 38.61 -1.40 20.66
C ASN A 15 37.37 -1.80 19.85
N SER A 16 36.42 -0.89 19.69
CA SER A 16 35.28 -1.04 18.78
C SER A 16 35.18 0.22 17.93
N GLN A 17 35.34 0.08 16.63
CA GLN A 17 35.45 1.22 15.71
C GLN A 17 34.11 1.94 15.56
N LYS A 18 34.14 3.28 15.55
CA LYS A 18 32.99 4.09 15.15
C LYS A 18 32.84 4.03 13.62
N SER A 19 31.84 3.31 13.12
CA SER A 19 31.37 3.48 11.75
C SER A 19 30.80 4.90 11.57
N PRO A 20 31.02 5.57 10.42
CA PRO A 20 30.50 6.91 10.18
C PRO A 20 28.97 6.89 10.03
N SER A 21 28.32 7.95 10.53
CA SER A 21 26.87 8.13 10.42
C SER A 21 26.46 8.39 8.97
N ILE A 22 26.11 7.35 8.22
CA ILE A 22 25.38 7.52 6.96
C ILE A 22 24.02 8.10 7.32
N ALA A 23 23.82 9.37 6.97
CA ALA A 23 22.52 10.02 7.03
C ALA A 23 21.61 9.36 5.98
N SER A 24 20.92 8.29 6.38
CA SER A 24 19.83 7.70 5.62
C SER A 24 18.70 8.73 5.52
N ASN A 25 18.79 9.56 4.48
CA ASN A 25 17.76 10.52 4.12
C ASN A 25 16.58 9.71 3.57
N VAL A 26 15.81 9.11 4.47
CA VAL A 26 14.64 8.29 4.16
C VAL A 26 13.66 9.20 3.45
N ILE A 27 13.61 9.08 2.11
CA ILE A 27 12.56 9.65 1.30
C ILE A 27 11.26 9.14 1.90
N SER A 28 10.47 10.06 2.44
CA SER A 28 9.23 9.72 3.12
C SER A 28 8.19 9.32 2.07
N ASP A 29 8.21 8.06 1.66
CA ASP A 29 7.09 7.45 0.97
C ASP A 29 5.83 7.72 1.79
N SER A 30 4.86 8.38 1.16
CA SER A 30 3.59 8.74 1.78
C SER A 30 2.62 7.55 1.90
N SER A 31 3.16 6.33 1.87
CA SER A 31 2.52 5.14 2.42
C SER A 31 2.21 5.41 3.90
N SER A 32 0.95 5.72 4.16
CA SER A 32 0.39 6.11 5.47
C SER A 32 1.03 5.37 6.64
N LYS A 33 1.33 6.10 7.72
CA LYS A 33 1.51 5.52 9.06
C LYS A 33 0.19 4.89 9.50
N GLN A 34 -0.10 3.68 9.02
CA GLN A 34 -1.22 2.89 9.48
C GLN A 34 -1.06 2.74 10.99
N SER A 35 -2.07 3.18 11.74
CA SER A 35 -2.04 3.08 13.20
C SER A 35 -2.03 1.60 13.60
N ARG A 36 -1.58 1.31 14.83
CA ARG A 36 -1.45 -0.06 15.36
C ARG A 36 -2.79 -0.83 15.43
N ASN A 37 -3.89 -0.15 15.11
CA ASN A 37 -5.26 -0.63 15.14
C ASN A 37 -5.90 -0.58 13.73
N HIS A 38 -5.12 -0.69 12.64
CA HIS A 38 -5.67 -0.67 11.28
C HIS A 38 -6.64 -1.84 11.07
N VAL A 39 -7.88 -1.50 10.73
CA VAL A 39 -8.93 -2.45 10.36
C VAL A 39 -9.05 -2.44 8.83
N PRO A 40 -8.96 -3.59 8.15
CA PRO A 40 -9.07 -3.63 6.70
C PRO A 40 -10.51 -3.34 6.24
N PRO A 41 -10.69 -2.67 5.09
CA PRO A 41 -12.00 -2.50 4.49
C PRO A 41 -12.50 -3.82 3.89
N ILE A 42 -13.82 -4.00 3.85
CA ILE A 42 -14.46 -5.16 3.21
C ILE A 42 -15.16 -4.68 1.94
N VAL A 43 -14.92 -5.35 0.81
CA VAL A 43 -15.65 -5.15 -0.44
C VAL A 43 -16.73 -6.22 -0.55
N ILE A 44 -17.96 -5.82 -0.86
CA ILE A 44 -19.11 -6.70 -1.07
C ILE A 44 -19.50 -6.60 -2.55
N ASP A 45 -19.62 -7.75 -3.20
CA ASP A 45 -19.98 -7.87 -4.61
C ASP A 45 -21.49 -7.98 -4.76
N GLU A 46 -22.05 -7.37 -5.81
CA GLU A 46 -23.46 -7.45 -6.19
C GLU A 46 -24.48 -7.28 -5.01
N PRO A 47 -24.35 -6.26 -4.14
CA PRO A 47 -25.22 -6.09 -2.98
C PRO A 47 -26.63 -5.65 -3.41
N LEU A 48 -27.59 -6.57 -3.30
CA LEU A 48 -28.98 -6.46 -3.80
C LEU A 48 -29.67 -5.11 -3.50
N ASP A 49 -29.48 -4.58 -2.29
CA ASP A 49 -29.65 -3.16 -1.96
C ASP A 49 -28.53 -2.73 -1.02
N ALA A 50 -27.51 -2.06 -1.59
CA ALA A 50 -26.38 -1.49 -0.85
C ALA A 50 -26.78 -0.46 0.23
N THR A 51 -27.90 0.25 0.04
CA THR A 51 -28.38 1.30 0.94
C THR A 51 -29.10 0.72 2.15
N ALA A 52 -29.95 -0.30 1.94
CA ALA A 52 -30.48 -1.11 3.03
C ALA A 52 -29.35 -1.80 3.80
N LEU A 53 -28.39 -2.42 3.10
CA LEU A 53 -27.26 -3.10 3.70
C LEU A 53 -26.43 -2.18 4.62
N LEU A 54 -26.16 -0.94 4.20
CA LEU A 54 -25.43 0.04 5.00
C LEU A 54 -26.24 0.53 6.23
N LYS A 55 -27.56 0.64 6.11
CA LYS A 55 -28.46 0.91 7.26
C LYS A 55 -28.45 -0.26 8.26
N GLU A 56 -28.49 -1.51 7.78
CA GLU A 56 -28.41 -2.69 8.65
C GLU A 56 -27.05 -2.81 9.36
N PHE A 57 -25.94 -2.52 8.67
CA PHE A 57 -24.62 -2.45 9.32
C PHE A 57 -24.55 -1.36 10.40
N THR A 58 -25.13 -0.19 10.14
CA THR A 58 -25.25 0.92 11.11
C THR A 58 -26.06 0.48 12.32
N ALA A 59 -27.20 -0.19 12.12
CA ALA A 59 -28.05 -0.70 13.20
C ALA A 59 -27.38 -1.83 14.01
N LYS A 60 -26.56 -2.70 13.39
CA LYS A 60 -25.84 -3.78 14.09
C LYS A 60 -24.59 -3.30 14.84
N CYS A 61 -24.01 -2.15 14.46
CA CYS A 61 -22.80 -1.61 15.10
C CYS A 61 -23.06 -0.43 16.04
N GLU A 62 -24.25 0.18 16.00
CA GLU A 62 -24.62 1.36 16.80
C GLU A 62 -23.72 2.60 16.54
N SER A 63 -22.90 2.55 15.48
CA SER A 63 -22.03 3.63 14.99
C SER A 63 -22.24 3.89 13.50
N LYS A 64 -21.83 5.07 13.04
CA LYS A 64 -22.00 5.52 11.66
C LYS A 64 -20.99 4.86 10.72
N ILE A 65 -21.38 3.76 10.10
CA ILE A 65 -20.53 3.03 9.16
C ILE A 65 -20.31 3.84 7.87
N MET A 66 -19.05 3.98 7.46
CA MET A 66 -18.70 4.56 6.16
C MET A 66 -18.70 3.49 5.07
N GLY A 67 -19.41 3.78 3.97
CA GLY A 67 -19.41 2.98 2.75
C GLY A 67 -19.11 3.82 1.52
N LYS A 68 -18.40 3.24 0.55
CA LYS A 68 -18.14 3.83 -0.77
C LYS A 68 -18.56 2.86 -1.87
N PHE A 69 -19.37 3.35 -2.81
CA PHE A 69 -19.66 2.66 -4.05
C PHE A 69 -18.42 2.63 -4.95
N LEU A 70 -18.15 1.46 -5.53
CA LEU A 70 -17.13 1.21 -6.53
C LEU A 70 -17.80 0.84 -7.87
N PRO A 71 -17.09 0.98 -9.01
CA PRO A 71 -17.55 0.49 -10.31
C PRO A 71 -17.92 -1.00 -10.27
N GLY A 72 -18.83 -1.41 -11.17
CA GLY A 72 -19.26 -2.81 -11.29
C GLY A 72 -20.15 -3.31 -10.16
N ASN A 73 -21.02 -2.43 -9.60
CA ASN A 73 -21.94 -2.76 -8.50
C ASN A 73 -21.26 -3.34 -7.26
N LYS A 74 -20.13 -2.76 -6.83
CA LYS A 74 -19.36 -3.20 -5.64
C LYS A 74 -19.46 -2.16 -4.52
N LEU A 75 -19.66 -2.60 -3.28
CA LEU A 75 -19.72 -1.73 -2.09
C LEU A 75 -18.51 -1.97 -1.18
N LYS A 76 -17.67 -0.96 -0.98
CA LYS A 76 -16.55 -1.00 -0.04
C LYS A 76 -16.93 -0.34 1.28
N VAL A 77 -17.08 -1.13 2.34
CA VAL A 77 -17.37 -0.65 3.70
C VAL A 77 -16.09 -0.60 4.55
N PHE A 78 -16.01 0.42 5.40
CA PHE A 78 -14.87 0.73 6.26
C PHE A 78 -15.30 0.56 7.72
N PRO A 79 -14.95 -0.55 8.40
CA PRO A 79 -15.28 -0.73 9.82
C PRO A 79 -14.30 0.06 10.69
N GLU A 80 -14.83 0.83 11.64
CA GLU A 80 -14.03 1.68 12.55
C GLU A 80 -13.24 0.86 13.58
N THR A 81 -13.72 -0.34 13.93
CA THR A 81 -13.15 -1.21 14.97
C THR A 81 -13.05 -2.66 14.49
N ALA A 82 -12.16 -3.43 15.12
CA ALA A 82 -12.03 -4.87 14.88
C ALA A 82 -13.31 -5.64 15.26
N GLU A 83 -14.14 -5.10 16.17
CA GLU A 83 -15.43 -5.67 16.51
C GLU A 83 -16.47 -5.42 15.42
N HIS A 84 -16.50 -4.22 14.81
CA HIS A 84 -17.39 -3.92 13.70
C HIS A 84 -17.03 -4.78 12.48
N HIS A 85 -15.74 -5.00 12.21
CA HIS A 85 -15.26 -5.95 11.21
C HIS A 85 -15.76 -7.38 11.48
N ARG A 86 -15.64 -7.88 12.72
CA ARG A 86 -16.16 -9.21 13.12
C ARG A 86 -17.69 -9.31 12.99
N LYS A 87 -18.43 -8.25 13.36
CA LYS A 87 -19.89 -8.15 13.15
C LYS A 87 -20.24 -8.22 11.66
N PHE A 88 -19.50 -7.50 10.79
CA PHE A 88 -19.73 -7.52 9.35
C PHE A 88 -19.47 -8.90 8.73
N GLN A 89 -18.34 -9.54 9.05
CA GLN A 89 -18.03 -10.89 8.54
C GLN A 89 -19.14 -11.89 8.88
N ARG A 90 -19.71 -11.83 10.09
CA ARG A 90 -20.82 -12.70 10.51
C ARG A 90 -22.09 -12.44 9.68
N PHE A 91 -22.50 -11.17 9.56
CA PHE A 91 -23.69 -10.76 8.80
C PHE A 91 -23.57 -11.05 7.29
N ILE A 92 -22.38 -10.89 6.71
CA ILE A 92 -22.07 -11.25 5.32
C ILE A 92 -22.20 -12.76 5.11
N THR A 93 -21.70 -13.57 6.06
CA THR A 93 -21.83 -15.04 6.03
C THR A 93 -23.29 -15.47 6.20
N GLU A 94 -24.01 -14.84 7.12
CA GLU A 94 -25.45 -15.07 7.40
C GLU A 94 -26.31 -14.78 6.15
N LYS A 95 -26.05 -13.67 5.45
CA LYS A 95 -26.71 -13.33 4.18
C LYS A 95 -26.09 -14.01 2.94
N LYS A 96 -25.07 -14.86 3.10
CA LYS A 96 -24.34 -15.56 2.01
C LYS A 96 -23.84 -14.64 0.89
N LEU A 97 -23.41 -13.43 1.23
CA LEU A 97 -22.96 -12.43 0.25
C LEU A 97 -21.52 -12.69 -0.21
N LYS A 98 -21.27 -12.54 -1.51
CA LYS A 98 -19.90 -12.51 -2.07
C LYS A 98 -19.15 -11.31 -1.48
N SER A 99 -17.96 -11.53 -0.94
CA SER A 99 -17.15 -10.45 -0.37
C SER A 99 -15.65 -10.76 -0.38
N TYR A 100 -14.86 -9.70 -0.28
CA TYR A 100 -13.40 -9.72 -0.32
C TYR A 100 -12.83 -8.83 0.80
N LEU A 101 -11.89 -9.36 1.59
CA LEU A 101 -11.20 -8.61 2.66
C LEU A 101 -9.97 -7.84 2.17
N SER A 102 -9.92 -7.53 0.87
CA SER A 102 -8.76 -6.92 0.23
C SER A 102 -9.22 -6.10 -0.97
N GLU A 103 -8.36 -5.19 -1.42
CA GLU A 103 -8.60 -4.45 -2.67
C GLU A 103 -8.61 -5.43 -3.84
N LEU A 104 -9.60 -5.28 -4.73
CA LEU A 104 -9.86 -6.21 -5.83
C LEU A 104 -8.60 -6.35 -6.72
N PRO A 105 -8.37 -7.49 -7.39
CA PRO A 105 -7.24 -7.64 -8.31
C PRO A 105 -7.18 -6.54 -9.38
N GLU A 106 -8.34 -6.05 -9.84
CA GLU A 106 -8.50 -4.90 -10.74
C GLU A 106 -7.84 -3.60 -10.24
N GLN A 107 -7.65 -3.46 -8.92
CA GLN A 107 -6.99 -2.32 -8.28
C GLN A 107 -5.46 -2.50 -8.15
N GLN A 108 -4.95 -3.74 -8.24
CA GLN A 108 -3.53 -4.06 -8.11
C GLN A 108 -2.78 -3.92 -9.45
N GLN A 109 -2.87 -2.73 -10.07
CA GLN A 109 -2.16 -2.43 -11.31
C GLN A 109 -0.64 -2.41 -11.09
N LEU A 110 0.03 -3.49 -11.49
CA LEU A 110 1.48 -3.63 -11.35
C LEU A 110 2.23 -2.68 -12.30
N LYS A 111 2.80 -1.61 -11.76
CA LYS A 111 3.62 -0.67 -12.53
C LYS A 111 5.03 -1.20 -12.77
N ILE A 112 5.26 -1.73 -13.97
CA ILE A 112 6.59 -2.09 -14.46
C ILE A 112 7.35 -0.87 -15.03
N VAL A 113 8.69 -0.91 -15.01
CA VAL A 113 9.56 0.09 -15.65
C VAL A 113 10.71 -0.64 -16.36
N VAL A 114 10.59 -0.77 -17.69
CA VAL A 114 11.66 -1.33 -18.53
C VAL A 114 12.77 -0.29 -18.72
N ARG A 115 14.03 -0.71 -18.63
CA ARG A 115 15.23 0.10 -18.87
C ARG A 115 16.17 -0.62 -19.85
N GLY A 116 17.14 0.08 -20.42
CA GLY A 116 18.08 -0.49 -21.40
C GLY A 116 17.50 -0.70 -22.80
N LEU A 117 16.35 -0.08 -23.11
CA LEU A 117 15.77 -0.09 -24.45
C LEU A 117 16.67 0.67 -25.43
N PRO A 118 16.94 0.15 -26.64
CA PRO A 118 17.74 0.84 -27.65
C PRO A 118 16.98 2.06 -28.19
N ALA A 119 17.69 3.10 -28.63
CA ALA A 119 17.08 4.39 -28.97
C ALA A 119 16.01 4.37 -30.10
N ASN A 120 15.94 3.29 -30.87
CA ASN A 120 15.00 3.04 -31.96
C ASN A 120 13.81 2.12 -31.57
N PHE A 121 13.58 1.84 -30.28
CA PHE A 121 12.51 0.94 -29.82
C PHE A 121 11.11 1.40 -30.26
N LYS A 122 10.26 0.46 -30.70
CA LYS A 122 8.85 0.77 -31.01
C LYS A 122 7.98 0.45 -29.80
N VAL A 123 7.14 1.40 -29.38
CA VAL A 123 6.20 1.21 -28.25
C VAL A 123 5.22 0.04 -28.50
N LYS A 124 4.89 -0.24 -29.77
CA LYS A 124 3.98 -1.33 -30.17
C LYS A 124 4.48 -2.71 -29.73
N GLU A 125 5.74 -3.02 -30.00
CA GLU A 125 6.38 -4.30 -29.64
C GLU A 125 6.30 -4.55 -28.12
N ILE A 126 6.50 -3.48 -27.32
CA ILE A 126 6.39 -3.52 -25.85
C ILE A 126 4.94 -3.69 -25.36
N THR A 127 3.92 -3.33 -26.17
CA THR A 127 2.50 -3.56 -25.84
C THR A 127 1.95 -4.90 -26.32
N GLU A 128 2.62 -5.58 -27.25
CA GLU A 128 2.18 -6.86 -27.82
C GLU A 128 2.65 -8.04 -26.96
N GLU A 129 3.90 -8.02 -26.46
CA GLU A 129 4.44 -9.01 -25.53
C GLU A 129 3.55 -9.27 -24.28
N PRO A 130 3.09 -8.25 -23.51
CA PRO A 130 2.18 -8.48 -22.39
C PRO A 130 0.84 -9.12 -22.79
N LYS A 131 0.30 -8.76 -23.96
CA LYS A 131 -0.99 -9.30 -24.44
C LYS A 131 -0.89 -10.77 -24.80
N ASN A 132 0.24 -11.20 -25.37
CA ASN A 132 0.55 -12.62 -25.60
C ASN A 132 0.63 -13.42 -24.28
N LEU A 133 0.91 -12.76 -23.16
CA LEU A 133 0.89 -13.32 -21.80
C LEU A 133 -0.45 -13.11 -21.07
N CYS A 134 -1.52 -12.74 -21.79
CA CYS A 134 -2.85 -12.42 -21.25
C CYS A 134 -2.88 -11.26 -20.23
N LEU A 135 -1.90 -10.35 -20.28
CA LEU A 135 -1.84 -9.12 -19.48
C LEU A 135 -2.26 -7.93 -20.34
N GLU A 136 -3.26 -7.17 -19.90
CA GLU A 136 -3.73 -5.96 -20.60
C GLU A 136 -3.09 -4.68 -20.03
N PRO A 137 -2.09 -4.08 -20.71
CA PRO A 137 -1.34 -2.94 -20.17
C PRO A 137 -2.18 -1.65 -20.23
N THR A 138 -2.72 -1.24 -19.07
CA THR A 138 -3.66 -0.10 -18.97
C THR A 138 -3.06 1.27 -19.33
N LEU A 139 -1.75 1.46 -19.09
CA LEU A 139 -1.04 2.70 -19.40
C LEU A 139 0.42 2.42 -19.74
N VAL A 140 0.84 2.76 -20.96
CA VAL A 140 2.25 2.72 -21.40
C VAL A 140 2.69 4.12 -21.81
N SER A 141 3.80 4.59 -21.23
CA SER A 141 4.35 5.92 -21.48
C SER A 141 5.87 5.91 -21.39
N PRO A 142 6.61 6.50 -22.35
CA PRO A 142 8.07 6.60 -22.26
C PRO A 142 8.53 7.39 -21.02
N MET A 143 9.46 6.83 -20.25
CA MET A 143 10.05 7.52 -19.10
C MET A 143 10.92 8.68 -19.61
N ARG A 144 10.63 9.91 -19.14
CA ARG A 144 11.32 11.14 -19.53
C ARG A 144 12.08 11.74 -18.35
N HIS A 145 13.21 12.40 -18.63
CA HIS A 145 13.97 13.12 -17.61
C HIS A 145 13.27 14.42 -17.21
N ARG A 146 13.05 14.64 -15.91
CA ARG A 146 12.17 15.71 -15.40
C ARG A 146 12.61 17.14 -15.77
N ALA A 147 13.91 17.40 -15.87
CA ALA A 147 14.42 18.75 -16.15
C ALA A 147 14.60 19.06 -17.65
N THR A 148 14.63 18.04 -18.52
CA THR A 148 14.91 18.23 -19.96
C THR A 148 13.80 17.72 -20.88
N GLY A 149 12.78 17.02 -20.36
CA GLY A 149 11.65 16.50 -21.15
C GLY A 149 11.99 15.35 -22.12
N ASN A 150 13.27 15.14 -22.40
CA ASN A 150 13.80 14.10 -23.27
C ASN A 150 13.55 12.69 -22.71
N PRO A 151 13.46 11.66 -23.58
CA PRO A 151 13.44 10.26 -23.14
C PRO A 151 14.65 9.93 -22.26
N SER A 152 14.46 9.02 -21.29
CA SER A 152 15.52 8.55 -20.39
C SER A 152 16.41 7.48 -21.05
N THR A 153 16.92 7.79 -22.25
CA THR A 153 17.94 6.97 -22.93
C THR A 153 19.28 7.10 -22.22
N TYR A 154 19.90 5.96 -21.91
CA TYR A 154 21.32 5.94 -21.59
C TYR A 154 22.10 5.98 -22.90
N SER A 155 22.85 7.06 -23.13
CA SER A 155 23.93 7.04 -24.11
C SER A 155 25.05 6.16 -23.56
N LEU A 156 25.53 5.22 -24.38
CA LEU A 156 26.79 4.51 -24.20
C LEU A 156 27.88 5.22 -25.00
#